data_AF-A0A4S8QFD4-F1
#
_entry.id   AF-A0A4S8QFD4-F1
#
_cell.length_a   1.000
_cell.length_b   1.000
_cell.length_c   1.000
_cell.angle_alpha   90.00
_cell.angle_beta   90.00
_cell.angle_gamma   90.00
#
_symmetry.space_group_name_H-M   'P 1'
#
loop_
_entity.id
_entity.type
_entity.pdbx_description
1 polymer ?
#
loop_
_entity_poly.entity_id
_entity_poly.type
_entity_poly.pdbx_seq_one_letter_code
_entity_poly.pdbx_strand_id
1 'polypeptide(L)'
;MTYVVNIHEAKTHLSRLIERAVNGEHVVIAKSGKPLVDLVPHHEQTVIFGGLKDQLEYDDSVFDIDPDIQEMFYGDTGASAR
;
A
#
# COMPACT_ATOMS: atom_id res chain seq x y z
N MET A 1 23.68 1.90 -2.44
CA MET A 1 24.68 2.33 -1.42
C MET A 1 23.92 3.06 -0.33
N THR A 2 24.21 2.79 0.94
CA THR A 2 23.49 3.39 2.08
C THR A 2 24.29 4.55 2.65
N TYR A 3 23.71 5.75 2.68
CA TYR A 3 24.35 6.98 3.13
C TYR A 3 23.72 7.44 4.45
N VAL A 4 24.49 7.39 5.54
CA VAL A 4 24.02 7.78 6.89
C VAL A 4 24.55 9.17 7.24
N VAL A 5 23.66 10.06 7.67
CA VAL A 5 23.97 11.47 7.99
C VAL A 5 23.32 11.89 9.30
N ASN A 6 24.00 12.69 10.12
CA ASN A 6 23.42 13.19 11.36
C ASN A 6 22.37 14.28 11.09
N ILE A 7 21.34 14.38 11.92
CA ILE A 7 20.27 15.38 11.80
C ILE A 7 20.78 16.83 11.72
N HIS A 8 21.91 17.13 12.37
CA HIS A 8 22.53 18.46 12.33
C HIS A 8 23.12 18.83 10.96
N GLU A 9 23.66 17.84 10.24
CA GLU A 9 24.14 18.02 8.88
C GLU A 9 22.99 17.95 7.88
N ALA A 10 22.01 17.09 8.15
CA ALA A 10 20.85 16.91 7.29
C ALA A 10 20.03 18.20 7.13
N LYS A 11 19.81 18.98 8.21
CA LYS A 11 19.07 20.26 8.11
C LYS A 11 19.74 21.29 7.19
N THR A 12 21.06 21.25 7.07
CA THR A 12 21.84 22.19 6.25
C THR A 12 21.91 21.72 4.79
N HIS A 13 21.95 20.40 4.56
CA HIS A 13 22.13 19.81 3.24
C HIS A 13 20.92 19.02 2.74
N LEU A 14 19.72 19.33 3.27
CA LEU A 14 18.50 18.54 3.00
C LEU A 14 18.20 18.44 1.51
N SER A 15 18.31 19.54 0.76
CA SER A 15 18.07 19.55 -0.68
C SER A 15 18.95 18.54 -1.43
N ARG A 16 20.25 18.48 -1.13
CA ARG A 16 21.18 17.52 -1.74
C ARG A 16 20.85 16.08 -1.33
N LEU A 17 20.42 15.86 -0.09
CA LEU A 17 20.03 14.54 0.39
C LEU A 17 18.76 14.04 -0.32
N ILE A 18 17.81 14.94 -0.60
CA ILE A 18 16.62 14.63 -1.40
C ILE A 18 17.01 14.22 -2.82
N GLU A 19 17.90 14.97 -3.49
CA GLU A 19 18.36 14.61 -4.84
C GLU A 19 18.97 13.21 -4.87
N ARG A 20 19.79 12.85 -3.86
CA ARG A 20 20.35 11.49 -3.75
C ARG A 20 19.27 10.42 -3.56
N ALA A 21 18.30 10.67 -2.68
CA ALA A 21 17.19 9.75 -2.46
C ALA A 21 16.35 9.54 -3.73
N VAL A 22 16.10 10.61 -4.49
CA VAL A 22 15.40 10.56 -5.79
C VAL A 22 16.20 9.82 -6.85
N ASN A 23 17.53 9.93 -6.85
CA ASN A 23 18.41 9.16 -7.74
C ASN A 23 18.55 7.67 -7.35
N GLY A 24 17.82 7.21 -6.33
CA GLY A 24 17.79 5.81 -5.91
C GLY A 24 18.84 5.44 -4.86
N GLU A 25 19.49 6.42 -4.22
CA GLU A 25 20.36 6.14 -3.07
C GLU A 25 19.54 5.99 -1.78
N HIS A 26 19.94 5.05 -0.92
CA HIS A 26 19.32 4.88 0.39
C HIS A 26 19.93 5.89 1.37
N VAL A 27 19.17 6.90 1.78
CA VAL A 27 19.64 7.95 2.69
C VAL A 27 19.00 7.76 4.07
N VAL A 28 19.82 7.65 5.11
CA VAL A 28 19.39 7.47 6.50
C VAL A 28 19.78 8.69 7.32
N ILE A 29 18.83 9.34 7.97
CA ILE A 29 19.11 10.41 8.92
C ILE A 29 19.17 9.81 10.33
N ALA A 30 20.29 10.02 11.00
CA ALA A 30 20.55 9.54 12.35
C ALA A 30 20.63 10.69 13.37
N LYS A 31 20.38 10.38 14.64
CA LYS A 31 20.64 11.28 15.77
C LYS A 31 21.50 10.56 16.79
N SER A 32 22.66 11.13 17.10
CA SER A 32 23.64 10.54 18.05
C SER A 32 23.99 9.08 17.74
N GLY A 33 24.22 8.77 16.45
CA GLY A 33 24.56 7.42 15.99
C GLY A 33 23.39 6.44 15.87
N LYS A 34 22.17 6.84 16.24
CA LYS A 34 20.96 6.02 16.09
C LYS A 34 20.20 6.43 14.82
N PRO A 35 19.90 5.50 13.89
CA PRO A 35 19.06 5.79 12.74
C PRO A 35 17.68 6.24 13.21
N LEU A 36 17.17 7.34 12.66
CA LEU A 36 15.92 7.96 13.08
C LEU A 36 14.86 7.87 11.98
N VAL A 37 15.24 8.21 10.74
CA VAL A 37 14.34 8.18 9.57
C VAL A 37 15.11 7.81 8.32
N ASP A 38 14.41 7.22 7.37
CA ASP A 38 14.90 6.98 6.02
C ASP A 38 14.27 8.01 5.07
N LEU A 39 15.08 8.57 4.17
CA LEU A 39 14.61 9.42 3.08
C LEU A 39 14.29 8.52 1.89
N VAL A 40 13.01 8.47 1.53
CA VAL A 40 12.50 7.76 0.37
C VAL A 40 11.84 8.74 -0.60
N PRO A 41 12.01 8.55 -1.91
CA PRO A 41 11.28 9.34 -2.90
C PRO A 41 9.78 9.12 -2.72
N HIS A 42 9.03 10.21 -2.70
CA HIS A 42 7.57 10.15 -2.67
C HIS A 42 7.06 9.93 -4.10
N HIS A 43 6.20 8.94 -4.26
CA HIS A 43 5.47 8.70 -5.50
C HIS A 43 4.02 9.06 -5.26
N GLU A 44 3.49 9.98 -6.07
CA GLU A 44 2.06 10.25 -6.06
C GLU A 44 1.30 8.98 -6.46
N GLN A 45 0.39 8.54 -5.59
CA GLN A 45 -0.51 7.45 -5.94
C GLN A 45 -1.77 8.06 -6.55
N THR A 46 -1.75 8.26 -7.86
CA THR A 46 -2.97 8.65 -8.59
C THR A 46 -3.90 7.43 -8.65
N VAL A 47 -4.86 7.37 -7.74
CA VAL A 47 -5.92 6.35 -7.80
C VAL A 47 -6.86 6.73 -8.94
N ILE A 48 -6.75 6.05 -10.07
CA ILE A 48 -7.68 6.18 -11.20
C ILE A 48 -8.82 5.18 -11.01
N PHE A 49 -9.98 5.66 -10.57
CA PHE A 49 -11.18 4.84 -10.50
C PHE A 49 -11.58 4.36 -11.91
N GLY A 50 -11.81 3.06 -12.06
CA GLY A 50 -12.12 2.46 -13.36
C GLY A 50 -10.92 2.40 -14.32
N GLY A 51 -9.67 2.52 -13.85
CA GLY A 51 -8.48 2.38 -14.71
C GLY A 51 -8.35 1.02 -15.40
N LEU A 52 -9.06 0.01 -14.90
CA LEU A 52 -9.17 -1.34 -15.48
C LEU A 52 -10.56 -1.61 -16.09
N LYS A 53 -11.35 -0.56 -16.36
CA LYS A 53 -12.62 -0.70 -17.08
C LYS A 53 -12.35 -1.42 -18.41
N ASP A 54 -13.15 -2.45 -18.68
CA ASP A 54 -13.05 -3.31 -19.87
C ASP A 54 -11.79 -4.21 -19.95
N GLN A 55 -10.93 -4.24 -18.92
CA GLN A 55 -9.77 -5.16 -18.82
C GLN A 55 -9.96 -6.26 -17.77
N LEU A 56 -11.08 -6.25 -17.06
CA LEU A 56 -11.46 -7.28 -16.11
C LEU A 56 -12.67 -8.01 -16.68
N GLU A 57 -12.44 -9.21 -17.19
CA GLU A 57 -13.49 -10.20 -17.40
C GLU A 57 -13.57 -11.05 -16.13
N TYR A 58 -14.76 -11.09 -15.53
CA TYR A 58 -15.08 -12.02 -14.47
C TYR A 58 -16.34 -12.78 -14.89
N ASP A 59 -16.39 -14.05 -14.52
CA ASP A 59 -17.55 -14.87 -14.76
C ASP A 59 -18.56 -14.62 -13.63
N ASP A 60 -19.78 -14.21 -13.98
CA ASP A 60 -20.83 -13.89 -13.01
C ASP A 60 -21.16 -15.09 -12.10
N SER A 61 -20.93 -16.34 -12.54
CA SER A 61 -21.17 -17.52 -11.69
C SER A 61 -20.23 -17.63 -10.48
N VAL A 62 -19.13 -16.88 -10.47
CA VAL A 62 -18.23 -16.80 -9.30
C VAL A 62 -18.89 -16.07 -8.13
N PHE A 63 -19.90 -15.25 -8.42
CA PHE A 63 -20.67 -14.52 -7.41
C PHE A 63 -21.97 -15.22 -7.03
N ASP A 64 -22.21 -16.44 -7.55
CA ASP A 64 -23.34 -17.25 -7.12
C ASP A 64 -23.21 -17.62 -5.64
N ILE A 65 -24.37 -17.74 -4.99
CA ILE A 65 -24.45 -18.03 -3.57
C ILE A 65 -24.16 -19.52 -3.37
N ASP A 66 -23.13 -19.81 -2.57
CA ASP A 66 -22.84 -21.18 -2.16
C ASP A 66 -23.94 -21.68 -1.21
N PRO A 67 -24.62 -22.80 -1.55
CA PRO A 67 -25.76 -23.29 -0.79
C PRO A 67 -25.38 -23.73 0.63
N ASP A 68 -24.18 -24.27 0.83
CA ASP A 68 -23.71 -24.70 2.15
C ASP A 68 -23.47 -23.47 3.04
N ILE A 69 -22.85 -22.42 2.47
CA ILE A 69 -22.66 -21.15 3.17
C ILE A 69 -24.00 -20.49 3.49
N GLN A 70 -24.96 -20.53 2.56
CA GLN A 70 -26.29 -20.00 2.78
C GLN A 70 -27.00 -20.73 3.95
N GLU A 71 -26.90 -22.05 4.02
CA GLU A 71 -27.46 -22.85 5.11
C GLU A 71 -26.77 -22.54 6.45
N MET A 72 -25.44 -22.39 6.46
CA MET A 72 -24.69 -22.05 7.67
C MET A 72 -25.05 -20.67 8.24
N PHE A 73 -25.37 -19.68 7.39
CA PHE A 73 -25.67 -18.31 7.82
C PHE A 73 -27.16 -18.07 8.09
N TYR A 74 -28.06 -18.63 7.29
CA TYR A 74 -29.50 -18.34 7.35
C TYR A 74 -30.34 -19.52 7.86
N GLY A 75 -29.74 -20.70 8.03
CA GLY A 75 -30.44 -21.93 8.37
C GLY A 75 -31.29 -22.47 7.21
N ASP A 76 -31.90 -23.63 7.40
CA ASP A 76 -32.80 -24.24 6.42
C ASP A 76 -33.91 -23.25 6.06
N THR A 77 -33.85 -22.68 4.86
CA THR A 77 -34.92 -21.85 4.32
C THR A 77 -36.02 -22.77 3.77
N GLY A 78 -36.43 -23.74 4.59
CA GLY A 78 -37.61 -24.55 4.41
C GLY A 78 -38.84 -23.71 4.75
N ALA A 79 -39.64 -23.46 3.73
CA ALA A 79 -40.95 -22.81 3.81
C ALA A 79 -41.80 -23.29 5.01
N SER A 80 -41.79 -22.54 6.12
CA SER A 80 -42.84 -22.61 7.14
C SER A 80 -43.83 -21.47 6.89
N ALA A 81 -44.63 -21.65 5.84
CA ALA A 81 -45.87 -20.91 5.63
C ALA A 81 -46.95 -21.92 5.26
N ARG A 82 -47.38 -22.70 6.27
CA ARG A 82 -48.77 -23.13 6.55
C ARG A 82 -48.79 -24.22 7.62
#